data_AF-A0AA96RU83-F1
#
_entry.id   AF-A0AA96RU83-F1
#
_cell.length_a   1.000
_cell.length_b   1.000
_cell.length_c   1.000
_cell.angle_alpha   90.00
_cell.angle_beta   90.00
_cell.angle_gamma   90.00
#
_symmetry.space_group_name_H-M   'P 1'
#
loop_
_entity.id
_entity.type
_entity.pdbx_description
1 polymer ?
#
loop_
_entity_poly.entity_id
_entity_poly.type
_entity_poly.pdbx_seq_one_letter_code
_entity_poly.pdbx_strand_id
1 'polypeptide(L)'
;MRVAEHIILDALTRGGCIKTFWRISSRQAAESSARIPEGYILESPGEREDIVLSHADFHALEKQLEQKETWEQVVGVTCFGGVTWQLRAGSV
;
A
#
# COMPACT_ATOMS: atom_id res chain seq x y z
N MET A 1 -12.53 0.65 11.52
CA MET A 1 -11.52 0.43 12.58
C MET A 1 -10.32 1.30 12.24
N ARG A 2 -9.79 2.05 13.19
CA ARG A 2 -8.61 2.93 12.98
C ARG A 2 -7.44 2.30 13.70
N VAL A 3 -6.31 2.14 13.03
CA VAL A 3 -5.08 1.65 13.66
C VAL A 3 -4.32 2.85 14.19
N ALA A 4 -3.80 2.76 15.41
CA ALA A 4 -3.06 3.88 15.99
C ALA A 4 -1.76 4.12 15.20
N GLU A 5 -1.47 5.38 14.87
CA GLU A 5 -0.34 5.76 14.00
C GLU A 5 1.00 5.21 14.49
N HIS A 6 1.24 5.23 15.81
CA HIS A 6 2.47 4.69 16.40
C HIS A 6 2.64 3.19 16.16
N ILE A 7 1.56 2.40 16.10
CA ILE A 7 1.64 0.97 15.80
C ILE A 7 2.13 0.75 14.37
N ILE A 8 1.63 1.56 13.44
CA ILE A 8 2.00 1.48 12.01
C ILE A 8 3.46 1.91 11.85
N LEU A 9 3.87 3.03 12.48
CA LEU A 9 5.25 3.53 12.45
C LEU A 9 6.24 2.53 13.06
N ASP A 10 5.90 1.93 14.20
CA ASP A 10 6.74 0.92 14.84
C ASP A 10 6.97 -0.29 13.93
N ALA A 11 5.92 -0.77 13.26
CA ALA A 11 6.03 -1.86 12.30
C ALA A 11 6.92 -1.49 11.09
N LEU A 12 6.70 -0.30 10.51
CA LEU A 12 7.49 0.20 9.39
C LEU A 12 8.97 0.37 9.76
N THR A 13 9.27 0.85 10.96
CA THR A 13 10.64 1.04 11.47
C THR A 13 11.36 -0.30 11.68
N ARG A 14 10.63 -1.37 12.00
CA ARG A 14 11.15 -2.75 12.08
C ARG A 14 11.31 -3.44 10.72
N GLY A 15 11.15 -2.71 9.62
CA GLY A 15 11.27 -3.26 8.26
C GLY A 15 9.95 -3.75 7.66
N GLY A 16 8.81 -3.42 8.27
CA GLY A 16 7.50 -3.62 7.67
C GLY A 16 7.26 -2.74 6.45
N CYS A 17 6.22 -3.06 5.70
CA CYS A 17 5.82 -2.28 4.53
C CYS A 17 4.30 -2.20 4.44
N ILE A 18 3.81 -1.15 3.78
CA ILE A 18 2.39 -1.05 3.43
C ILE A 18 2.25 -1.47 1.97
N LYS A 19 1.34 -2.40 1.69
CA LYS A 19 0.92 -2.73 0.33
C LYS A 19 -0.43 -2.08 0.03
N THR A 20 -0.47 -1.34 -1.06
CA THR A 20 -1.72 -0.80 -1.61
C THR A 20 -2.14 -1.60 -2.82
N PHE A 21 -3.44 -1.83 -2.98
CA PHE A 21 -4.01 -2.62 -4.07
C PHE A 21 -5.09 -1.82 -4.79
N TRP A 22 -5.15 -1.97 -6.10
CA TRP A 22 -6.19 -1.37 -6.94
C TRP A 22 -6.62 -2.36 -8.01
N ARG A 23 -7.82 -2.16 -8.55
CA ARG A 23 -8.28 -2.84 -9.77
C ARG A 23 -8.96 -1.83 -10.67
N ILE A 24 -8.76 -1.99 -11.97
CA ILE A 24 -9.43 -1.20 -12.99
C ILE A 24 -9.77 -2.11 -14.16
N SER A 25 -10.69 -1.68 -15.03
CA SER A 25 -10.87 -2.42 -16.29
C SER A 25 -9.62 -2.33 -17.15
N SER A 26 -9.31 -3.37 -17.92
CA SER A 26 -8.17 -3.36 -18.84
C SER A 26 -8.26 -2.24 -19.87
N ARG A 27 -9.48 -1.88 -20.28
CA ARG A 27 -9.76 -0.70 -21.11
C ARG A 27 -9.33 0.59 -20.41
N GLN A 28 -9.75 0.81 -19.18
CA GLN A 28 -9.39 2.01 -18.42
C GLN A 28 -7.88 2.06 -18.11
N ALA A 29 -7.23 0.91 -17.90
CA ALA A 29 -5.78 0.83 -17.74
C ALA A 29 -5.01 1.32 -18.97
N ALA A 30 -5.57 1.11 -20.17
CA ALA A 30 -5.01 1.61 -21.42
C ALA A 30 -5.31 3.10 -21.67
N GLU A 31 -6.43 3.60 -21.16
CA GLU A 31 -6.88 4.99 -21.36
C GLU A 31 -6.32 5.97 -20.31
N SER A 32 -5.91 5.50 -19.13
CA SER A 32 -5.47 6.34 -18.02
C SER A 32 -4.31 5.73 -17.24
N SER A 33 -3.39 6.57 -16.76
CA SER A 33 -2.34 6.19 -15.81
C SER A 33 -2.78 6.27 -14.35
N ALA A 34 -3.99 6.78 -14.05
CA ALA A 34 -4.46 6.88 -12.68
C ALA A 34 -4.66 5.48 -12.07
N ARG A 35 -4.13 5.28 -10.86
CA ARG A 35 -4.26 4.06 -10.06
C ARG A 35 -4.70 4.45 -8.64
N ILE A 36 -5.99 4.32 -8.36
CA ILE A 36 -6.57 4.68 -7.07
C ILE A 36 -6.60 3.43 -6.20
N PRO A 37 -5.89 3.38 -5.06
CA PRO A 37 -5.96 2.24 -4.17
C PRO A 37 -7.36 2.05 -3.58
N GLU A 38 -7.81 0.79 -3.59
CA GLU A 38 -9.05 0.32 -2.94
C GLU A 38 -8.76 -0.42 -1.63
N GLY A 39 -7.52 -0.85 -1.41
CA GLY A 39 -7.11 -1.60 -0.22
C GLY A 39 -5.70 -1.26 0.25
N TYR A 40 -5.49 -1.38 1.57
CA TYR A 40 -4.25 -1.04 2.26
C TYR A 40 -3.96 -2.12 3.31
N ILE A 41 -2.76 -2.69 3.29
CA ILE A 41 -2.35 -3.75 4.21
C ILE A 41 -0.97 -3.41 4.74
N LEU A 42 -0.79 -3.48 6.06
CA LEU A 42 0.51 -3.41 6.71
C LEU A 42 1.04 -4.83 6.95
N GLU A 43 2.15 -5.15 6.30
CA GLU A 43 2.90 -6.39 6.52
C GLU A 43 4.07 -6.12 7.45
N SER A 44 4.24 -6.96 8.46
CA SER A 44 5.33 -6.86 9.44
C SER A 44 6.23 -8.10 9.37
N PRO A 45 7.57 -7.98 9.40
CA PRO A 45 8.46 -9.13 9.34
C PRO A 45 8.23 -10.07 10.54
N GLY A 46 8.03 -11.35 10.25
CA GLY A 46 7.84 -12.38 11.28
C GLY A 46 6.42 -12.49 11.84
N GLU A 47 5.52 -11.57 11.48
CA GLU A 47 4.09 -11.67 11.82
C GLU A 47 3.37 -12.55 10.79
N ARG A 48 2.39 -13.32 11.25
CA ARG A 48 1.56 -14.17 10.36
C ARG A 48 0.32 -13.47 9.83
N GLU A 49 -0.16 -12.47 10.56
CA GLU A 49 -1.38 -11.76 10.21
C GLU A 49 -1.04 -10.35 9.77
N ASP A 50 -1.53 -9.99 8.58
CA ASP A 50 -1.40 -8.64 8.09
C ASP A 50 -2.50 -7.76 8.69
N ILE A 51 -2.18 -6.47 8.88
CA ILE A 51 -3.13 -5.51 9.44
C ILE A 51 -3.79 -4.75 8.29
N VAL A 52 -5.12 -4.89 8.16
CA VAL A 52 -5.90 -4.07 7.22
C VAL A 52 -5.96 -2.63 7.70
N LEU A 53 -5.51 -1.71 6.86
CA LEU A 53 -5.53 -0.28 7.12
C LEU A 53 -6.70 0.39 6.40
N SER A 54 -7.20 1.49 6.97
CA SER A 54 -8.10 2.39 6.25
C SER A 54 -7.32 3.38 5.37
N HIS A 55 -8.01 4.03 4.42
CA HIS A 55 -7.44 5.12 3.64
C HIS A 55 -6.86 6.24 4.54
N ALA A 56 -7.53 6.56 5.65
CA ALA A 56 -7.08 7.59 6.59
C ALA A 56 -5.79 7.20 7.32
N ASP A 57 -5.63 5.91 7.67
CA ASP A 57 -4.41 5.40 8.31
C ASP A 57 -3.21 5.52 7.35
N PHE A 58 -3.38 5.15 6.08
CA PHE A 58 -2.35 5.31 5.06
C PHE A 58 -2.04 6.79 4.78
N HIS A 59 -3.07 7.61 4.56
CA HIS A 59 -2.91 9.02 4.20
C HIS A 59 -2.20 9.83 5.30
N ALA A 60 -2.36 9.45 6.58
CA ALA A 60 -1.62 10.08 7.68
C ALA A 60 -0.09 9.93 7.54
N LEU A 61 0.37 8.82 6.96
CA LEU A 61 1.78 8.45 6.84
C LEU A 61 2.36 8.64 5.44
N GLU A 62 1.53 8.83 4.40
CA GLU A 62 1.93 8.86 3.00
C GLU A 62 3.16 9.74 2.72
N LYS A 63 3.28 10.90 3.37
CA LYS A 63 4.42 11.82 3.21
C LYS A 63 5.76 11.27 3.69
N GLN A 64 5.73 10.35 4.65
CA GLN A 64 6.90 9.68 5.24
C GLN A 64 7.28 8.40 4.48
N LEU A 65 6.44 7.98 3.54
CA LEU A 65 6.66 6.77 2.76
C LEU A 65 7.36 7.06 1.43
N GLU A 66 7.98 6.03 0.89
CA GLU A 66 8.47 5.98 -0.47
C GLU A 66 7.97 4.71 -1.17
N GLN A 67 7.65 4.83 -2.45
CA GLN A 67 7.29 3.70 -3.29
C GLN A 67 8.55 2.92 -3.65
N LYS A 68 8.55 1.61 -3.40
CA LYS A 68 9.69 0.72 -3.69
C LYS A 68 9.46 -0.17 -4.88
N GLU A 69 8.28 -0.76 -4.95
CA GLU A 69 7.91 -1.71 -6.00
C GLU A 69 6.48 -1.44 -6.44
N THR A 70 6.27 -1.46 -7.75
CA THR A 70 4.94 -1.37 -8.36
C THR A 70 4.77 -2.58 -9.26
N TRP A 71 3.63 -3.24 -9.18
CA TRP A 71 3.30 -4.37 -10.04
C TRP A 71 1.92 -4.19 -10.67
N GLU A 72 1.76 -4.77 -11.86
CA GLU A 72 0.49 -4.82 -12.58
C GLU A 72 0.32 -6.20 -13.21
N GLN A 73 -0.92 -6.70 -13.23
CA GLN A 73 -1.28 -7.95 -13.88
C GLN A 73 -2.70 -7.87 -14.45
N VAL A 74 -2.84 -8.24 -15.72
CA VAL A 74 -4.16 -8.37 -16.37
C VAL A 74 -4.67 -9.80 -16.24
N VAL A 75 -5.88 -9.95 -15.73
CA VAL A 75 -6.62 -11.22 -15.67
C VAL A 75 -7.99 -11.01 -16.29
N GLY A 76 -8.22 -11.61 -17.46
CA GLY A 76 -9.43 -11.39 -18.25
C GLY A 76 -9.58 -9.91 -18.65
N VAL A 77 -10.68 -9.28 -18.25
CA VAL A 77 -11.00 -7.88 -18.54
C VAL A 77 -10.59 -6.91 -17.43
N THR A 78 -9.89 -7.41 -16.41
CA THR A 78 -9.51 -6.62 -15.24
C THR A 78 -7.99 -6.53 -15.14
N CYS A 79 -7.49 -5.31 -14.94
CA CYS A 79 -6.11 -5.05 -14.57
C CYS A 79 -6.05 -4.86 -13.05
N PHE A 80 -5.23 -5.67 -12.39
CA PHE A 80 -4.90 -5.56 -10.98
C PHE A 80 -3.52 -4.95 -10.85
N GLY A 81 -3.28 -4.31 -9.72
CA GLY A 81 -1.93 -3.94 -9.37
C GLY A 81 -1.84 -3.40 -7.97
N GLY A 82 -0.63 -2.99 -7.65
CA GLY A 82 -0.35 -2.50 -6.32
C GLY A 82 1.02 -1.86 -6.22
N VAL A 83 1.25 -1.26 -5.06
CA VAL A 83 2.49 -0.58 -4.73
C VAL A 83 2.91 -1.00 -3.33
N THR A 84 4.18 -1.34 -3.18
CA THR A 84 4.84 -1.55 -1.89
C THR A 84 5.46 -0.24 -1.44
N TRP A 85 5.05 0.20 -0.26
CA TRP A 85 5.49 1.43 0.39
C TRP A 85 6.32 1.09 1.61
N GLN A 86 7.49 1.71 1.72
CA GLN A 86 8.36 1.60 2.88
C GLN A 86 8.60 2.98 3.47
N LEU A 87 9.03 3.02 4.73
CA LEU A 87 9.45 4.26 5.36
C LEU A 87 10.66 4.83 4.61
N ARG A 88 10.58 6.10 4.22
CA ARG A 88 11.69 6.78 3.56
C ARG A 88 12.83 6.95 4.55
N ALA A 89 14.06 6.70 4.10
CA ALA A 89 15.26 6.92 4.90
C ALA A 89 15.27 8.33 5.51
N GLY A 90 15.42 8.41 6.84
CA GLY A 90 15.44 9.67 7.59
C GLY A 90 14.06 10.27 7.92
N SER A 91 12.97 9.51 7.81
CA SER A 91 11.61 9.98 8.15
C SER A 91 11.22 9.78 9.62
N VAL A 92 12.18 9.41 10.49
CA VAL A 92 12.03 9.27 11.95
C VAL A 92 13.24 9.89 12.64
#